data_AF-A0A497Q8J2-F1
#
_entry.id   AF-A0A497Q8J2-F1
#
_cell.length_a   1.000
_cell.length_b   1.000
_cell.length_c   1.000
_cell.angle_alpha   90.00
_cell.angle_beta   90.00
_cell.angle_gamma   90.00
#
_symmetry.space_group_name_H-M   'P 1'
#
loop_
_entity.id
_entity.type
_entity.pdbx_description
1 polymer ?
#
loop_
_entity_poly.entity_id
_entity_poly.type
_entity_poly.pdbx_seq_one_letter_code
_entity_poly.pdbx_strand_id
1 'polypeptide(L)'
;MSARFTQHGRENRNIIGTVPPPIEDNIIVAFGYAILEFEDTLYLKFQMLTRGIEVTRAEFEDHLQNMEERGLIASTESLGKACWVLIAGPDDYLRSW
;
A
#
# COMPACT_ATOMS: atom_id res chain seq x y z
N MET A 1 -43.04 -20.23 2.66
CA MET A 1 -42.62 -18.90 2.20
C MET A 1 -41.11 -18.84 2.30
N SER A 2 -40.45 -18.50 1.19
CA SER A 2 -39.01 -18.60 0.96
C SER A 2 -38.33 -17.26 1.21
N ALA A 3 -37.22 -17.25 1.93
CA ALA A 3 -36.23 -16.18 1.88
C ALA A 3 -34.87 -16.81 1.59
N ARG A 4 -34.44 -16.71 0.33
CA ARG A 4 -33.11 -17.10 -0.14
C ARG A 4 -32.12 -16.01 0.30
N PHE A 5 -31.21 -16.35 1.21
CA PHE A 5 -29.94 -15.64 1.31
C PHE A 5 -29.00 -16.26 0.28
N THR A 6 -28.69 -15.50 -0.76
CA THR A 6 -27.61 -15.81 -1.70
C THR A 6 -26.27 -15.74 -0.96
N GLN A 7 -25.73 -16.90 -0.60
CA GLN A 7 -24.30 -17.06 -0.36
C GLN A 7 -23.59 -16.82 -1.70
N HIS A 8 -23.04 -15.62 -1.91
CA HIS A 8 -21.89 -15.49 -2.78
C HIS A 8 -20.69 -15.92 -1.97
N GLY A 9 -20.18 -17.12 -2.30
CA GLY A 9 -18.94 -17.62 -1.77
C GLY A 9 -17.83 -16.61 -2.09
N ARG A 10 -17.34 -15.93 -1.05
CA ARG A 10 -15.98 -15.41 -1.08
C ARG A 10 -15.10 -16.62 -0.92
N GLU A 11 -14.55 -17.07 -2.05
CA GLU A 11 -13.46 -18.02 -2.07
C GLU A 11 -12.41 -17.57 -1.05
N ASN A 12 -12.09 -18.46 -0.12
CA ASN A 12 -10.90 -18.39 0.71
C ASN A 12 -9.69 -18.33 -0.21
N ARG A 13 -9.28 -17.12 -0.62
CA ARG A 13 -7.93 -16.92 -1.12
C ARG A 13 -7.03 -17.00 0.10
N ASN A 14 -6.41 -18.15 0.28
CA ASN A 14 -5.12 -18.25 0.96
C ASN A 14 -4.15 -17.30 0.24
N ILE A 15 -4.14 -16.02 0.63
CA ILE A 15 -3.08 -15.09 0.27
C ILE A 15 -2.17 -15.06 1.50
N ILE A 16 -1.36 -16.10 1.66
CA ILE A 16 -0.13 -15.96 2.41
C ILE A 16 0.70 -15.01 1.55
N GLY A 17 0.71 -13.73 1.92
CA GLY A 17 1.22 -12.63 1.13
C GLY A 17 2.62 -12.91 0.61
N THR A 18 2.73 -13.23 -0.68
CA THR A 18 3.97 -13.21 -1.44
C THR A 18 4.14 -11.85 -2.09
N VAL A 19 3.93 -10.77 -1.34
CA VAL A 19 4.29 -9.43 -1.82
C VAL A 19 5.81 -9.40 -1.91
N PRO A 20 6.41 -9.16 -3.09
CA PRO A 20 7.84 -9.06 -3.20
C PRO A 20 8.30 -7.85 -2.36
N PRO A 21 9.24 -8.02 -1.41
CA PRO A 21 9.88 -6.92 -0.68
C PRO A 21 10.27 -5.71 -1.58
N PRO A 22 10.71 -5.92 -2.85
CA PRO A 22 11.06 -4.81 -3.74
C PRO A 22 9.98 -3.76 -3.98
N ILE A 23 8.68 -4.10 -3.98
CA ILE A 23 7.64 -3.09 -4.28
C ILE A 23 7.44 -2.17 -3.09
N GLU A 24 7.23 -2.73 -1.89
CA GLU A 24 7.02 -1.95 -0.67
C GLU A 24 8.25 -1.12 -0.29
N ASP A 25 9.46 -1.65 -0.52
CA ASP A 25 10.70 -0.88 -0.34
C ASP A 25 10.73 0.34 -1.27
N ASN A 26 10.31 0.17 -2.53
CA ASN A 26 10.19 1.29 -3.46
C ASN A 26 9.08 2.28 -3.07
N ILE A 27 8.00 1.82 -2.43
CA ILE A 27 6.98 2.71 -1.86
C ILE A 27 7.58 3.55 -0.72
N ILE A 28 8.32 2.94 0.20
CA ILE A 28 9.01 3.65 1.28
C ILE A 28 10.01 4.66 0.73
N VAL A 29 10.79 4.28 -0.29
CA VAL A 29 11.70 5.23 -0.96
C VAL A 29 10.93 6.36 -1.66
N ALA A 30 9.73 6.09 -2.20
CA ALA A 30 8.89 7.10 -2.83
C ALA A 30 8.34 8.15 -1.84
N PHE A 31 8.22 7.83 -0.54
CA PHE A 31 7.98 8.84 0.51
C PHE A 31 9.16 9.83 0.63
N GLY A 32 10.39 9.35 0.41
CA GLY A 32 11.60 10.14 0.63
C GLY A 32 11.71 10.62 2.07
N TYR A 33 11.76 11.93 2.27
CA TYR A 33 11.78 12.56 3.61
C TYR A 33 10.39 13.03 4.09
N ALA A 34 9.35 12.82 3.30
CA ALA A 34 8.01 13.21 3.70
C ALA A 34 7.45 12.23 4.72
N ILE A 35 6.84 12.75 5.78
CA ILE A 35 6.10 11.96 6.76
C ILE A 35 4.70 11.61 6.21
N LEU A 36 4.15 12.46 5.35
CA LEU A 36 2.82 12.31 4.76
C LEU A 36 2.89 12.54 3.26
N GLU A 37 2.25 11.66 2.49
CA GLU A 37 2.11 11.78 1.05
C GLU A 37 0.65 11.59 0.62
N PHE A 38 0.22 12.37 -0.37
CA PHE A 38 -1.05 12.10 -1.06
C PHE A 38 -0.89 10.86 -1.93
N GLU A 39 -1.88 9.98 -1.96
CA GLU A 39 -1.80 8.69 -2.66
C GLU A 39 -1.42 8.84 -4.14
N ASP A 40 -2.02 9.80 -4.84
CA ASP A 40 -1.71 10.07 -6.25
C ASP A 40 -0.27 10.53 -6.46
N THR A 41 0.25 11.34 -5.54
CA THR A 41 1.64 11.83 -5.59
C THR A 41 2.61 10.70 -5.27
N LEU A 42 2.28 9.88 -4.27
CA LEU A 42 3.07 8.71 -3.90
C LEU A 42 3.14 7.70 -5.06
N TYR A 43 2.01 7.42 -5.72
CA TYR A 43 1.95 6.55 -6.89
C TYR A 43 2.81 7.09 -8.05
N LEU A 44 2.70 8.38 -8.35
CA LEU A 44 3.51 9.02 -9.39
C LEU A 44 5.02 8.92 -9.08
N LYS A 45 5.42 9.20 -7.84
CA LYS A 45 6.81 9.08 -7.39
C LYS A 45 7.32 7.64 -7.50
N PHE A 46 6.51 6.67 -7.10
CA PHE A 46 6.81 5.25 -7.24
C PHE A 46 7.04 4.86 -8.71
N GLN A 47 6.16 5.28 -9.63
CA GLN A 47 6.33 5.02 -11.07
C GLN A 47 7.61 5.63 -11.64
N MET A 48 7.94 6.85 -11.22
CA MET A 48 9.18 7.53 -11.62
C MET A 48 10.43 6.79 -11.10
N LEU A 49 10.41 6.36 -9.85
CA LEU A 49 11.52 5.65 -9.20
C LEU A 49 11.78 4.30 -9.88
N THR A 50 10.72 3.54 -10.14
CA THR A 50 10.79 2.19 -10.69
C THR A 50 10.96 2.17 -12.21
N ARG A 51 11.02 3.35 -12.86
CA ARG A 51 11.06 3.50 -14.32
C ARG A 51 9.90 2.79 -15.03
N GLY A 52 8.74 2.79 -14.39
CA GLY A 52 7.51 2.23 -14.96
C GLY A 52 7.45 0.71 -14.93
N ILE A 53 7.89 0.06 -13.83
CA ILE A 53 7.46 -1.32 -13.56
C ILE A 53 5.92 -1.37 -13.72
N GLU A 54 5.40 -2.40 -14.39
CA GLU A 54 3.97 -2.59 -14.59
C GLU A 54 3.29 -2.96 -13.26
N VAL A 55 3.05 -1.94 -12.43
CA VAL A 55 2.16 -2.01 -11.26
C VAL A 55 0.99 -1.08 -11.54
N THR A 56 -0.19 -1.69 -11.69
CA THR A 56 -1.44 -0.96 -11.85
C THR A 56 -1.77 -0.19 -10.58
N ARG A 57 -2.66 0.80 -10.70
CA ARG A 57 -3.11 1.58 -9.53
C ARG A 57 -3.78 0.69 -8.48
N ALA A 58 -4.58 -0.28 -8.89
CA ALA A 58 -5.23 -1.22 -7.98
C ALA A 58 -4.21 -2.08 -7.20
N GLU A 59 -3.20 -2.61 -7.88
CA GLU A 59 -2.14 -3.38 -7.22
C GLU A 59 -1.34 -2.52 -6.24
N PHE A 60 -1.09 -1.25 -6.60
CA PHE A 60 -0.43 -0.30 -5.70
C PHE A 60 -1.25 -0.04 -4.43
N GLU A 61 -2.57 0.15 -4.56
CA GLU A 61 -3.48 0.31 -3.42
C GLU A 61 -3.53 -0.94 -2.54
N ASP A 62 -3.52 -2.14 -3.14
CA ASP A 62 -3.42 -3.41 -2.41
C ASP A 62 -2.10 -3.47 -1.60
N HIS A 63 -0.97 -2.99 -2.15
CA HIS A 63 0.28 -2.89 -1.41
C HIS A 63 0.20 -1.92 -0.23
N LEU A 64 -0.43 -0.75 -0.40
CA LEU A 64 -0.60 0.22 0.69
C LEU A 64 -1.46 -0.35 1.83
N GLN A 65 -2.54 -1.05 1.51
CA GLN A 65 -3.39 -1.73 2.50
C GLN A 65 -2.60 -2.80 3.26
N ASN A 66 -1.84 -3.64 2.56
CA ASN A 66 -0.99 -4.66 3.20
C ASN A 66 0.07 -4.03 4.13
N MET A 67 0.67 -2.90 3.73
CA MET A 67 1.64 -2.17 4.55
C MET A 67 0.98 -1.54 5.78
N GLU A 68 -0.25 -1.04 5.66
CA GLU A 68 -1.03 -0.50 6.77
C GLU A 68 -1.42 -1.58 7.79
N GLU A 69 -1.88 -2.74 7.33
CA GLU A 69 -2.20 -3.89 8.19
C GLU A 69 -0.97 -4.35 9.01
N ARG A 70 0.24 -4.15 8.46
CA ARG A 70 1.52 -4.44 9.12
C ARG A 70 2.06 -3.28 9.96
N GLY A 71 1.36 -2.15 10.02
CA GLY A 71 1.74 -0.98 10.81
C GLY A 71 2.95 -0.20 10.27
N LEU A 72 3.27 -0.35 8.98
CA LEU A 72 4.37 0.40 8.35
C LEU A 72 3.95 1.81 7.96
N ILE A 73 2.70 1.95 7.51
CA ILE A 73 2.06 3.21 7.16
C ILE A 73 0.67 3.27 7.80
N ALA A 74 0.05 4.45 7.79
CA ALA A 74 -1.36 4.64 8.17
C ALA A 74 -2.09 5.45 7.11
N SER A 75 -3.33 5.06 6.79
CA SER A 75 -4.24 5.84 5.99
C SER A 75 -4.75 7.06 6.75
N THR A 76 -4.94 8.16 6.04
CA THR A 76 -5.57 9.38 6.55
C THR A 76 -6.20 10.17 5.39
N GLU A 77 -6.89 11.26 5.72
CA GLU A 77 -7.47 12.17 4.74
C GLU A 77 -6.99 13.59 5.01
N SER A 78 -6.57 14.29 3.96
CA SER A 78 -6.25 15.71 4.01
C SER A 78 -6.86 16.42 2.81
N LEU A 79 -7.54 17.54 3.05
CA LEU A 79 -8.20 18.33 2.00
C LEU A 79 -9.16 17.51 1.12
N GLY A 80 -9.84 16.50 1.70
CA GLY A 80 -10.75 15.62 0.97
C GLY A 80 -10.06 14.59 0.08
N LYS A 81 -8.76 14.32 0.29
CA LYS A 81 -7.96 13.39 -0.52
C LYS A 81 -7.28 12.34 0.37
N ALA A 82 -7.17 11.13 -0.16
CA ALA A 82 -6.46 10.03 0.49
C ALA A 82 -4.97 10.36 0.64
N CYS A 83 -4.48 10.14 1.86
CA CYS A 83 -3.10 10.34 2.24
C CYS A 83 -2.59 9.13 3.03
N TRP A 84 -1.29 8.96 3.00
CA TRP A 84 -0.59 7.91 3.72
C TRP A 84 0.50 8.54 4.58
N VAL A 85 0.58 8.10 5.83
CA VAL A 85 1.58 8.54 6.81
C VAL A 85 2.58 7.43 7.03
N LEU A 86 3.86 7.73 6.95
CA LEU A 86 4.93 6.79 7.25
C LEU A 86 5.08 6.68 8.77
N ILE A 87 4.89 5.48 9.34
CA ILE A 87 4.98 5.23 10.78
C ILE A 87 6.41 4.87 11.18
N ALA A 88 7.08 4.02 10.40
CA ALA A 88 8.48 3.67 10.57
C ALA A 88 9.31 4.41 9.51
N GLY A 89 10.18 5.31 9.94
CA GLY A 89 11.03 6.08 9.02
C GLY A 89 11.97 5.16 8.21
N PRO A 90 12.48 5.63 7.05
CA PRO A 90 13.39 4.84 6.23
C PRO A 90 14.64 4.38 6.99
N ASP A 91 15.12 5.22 7.92
CA ASP A 91 16.29 4.92 8.76
C ASP A 91 16.05 3.81 9.80
N ASP A 92 14.81 3.64 10.26
CA ASP A 92 14.43 2.56 11.18
C ASP A 92 14.17 1.25 10.42
N TYR A 93 13.65 1.34 9.19
CA TYR A 93 13.34 0.18 8.34
C TYR A 93 14.56 -0.41 7.62
N LEU A 94 15.52 0.43 7.22
CA LEU A 94 16.76 -0.01 6.55
C LEU A 94 17.82 -0.57 7.52
N ARG A 95 17.65 -0.40 8.83
CA ARG A 95 18.55 -0.95 9.87
C ARG A 95 18.09 -2.32 10.41
N SER A 96 16.90 -2.78 10.07
CA SER A 96 16.33 -4.04 10.54
C SER A 96 16.62 -5.26 9.66
N TRP A 97 17.48 -5.12 8.65
CA TRP A 97 17.93 -6.19 7.74
C TRP A 97 19.44 -6.35 7.75
#